data_AF-A0A945AUL6-F1
#
_entry.id   AF-A0A945AUL6-F1
#
_cell.length_a   1.000
_cell.length_b   1.000
_cell.length_c   1.000
_cell.angle_alpha   90.00
_cell.angle_beta   90.00
_cell.angle_gamma   90.00
#
_symmetry.space_group_name_H-M   'P 1'
#
loop_
_entity.id
_entity.type
_entity.pdbx_description
1 polymer ?
#
loop_
_entity_poly.entity_id
_entity_poly.type
_entity_poly.pdbx_seq_one_letter_code
_entity_poly.pdbx_strand_id
1 'polypeptide(L)' 'ATWHELERRFAEAVENLEETDRQIVLLRHFEHMSTADVAKALGLTKPAAGMRYMRAMRRLRVLLNDAS' A
#
# COMPACT_ATOMS: atom_id res chain seq x y z
N ALA A 1 9.73 20.12 1.13
CA ALA A 1 9.67 19.13 0.05
C ALA A 1 8.67 19.64 -0.99
N THR A 2 9.06 19.68 -2.26
CA THR A 2 8.12 19.87 -3.37
C THR A 2 7.15 18.69 -3.41
N TRP A 3 5.88 18.91 -3.77
CA TRP A 3 4.86 17.86 -3.85
C TRP A 3 5.34 16.64 -4.67
N HIS A 4 6.04 16.88 -5.76
CA HIS A 4 6.65 15.84 -6.61
C HIS A 4 7.68 14.96 -5.91
N GLU A 5 8.43 15.49 -4.95
CA GLU A 5 9.44 14.70 -4.23
C GLU A 5 8.77 13.72 -3.24
N LEU A 6 7.64 14.11 -2.66
CA LEU A 6 6.85 13.22 -1.83
C LEU A 6 6.20 12.11 -2.66
N GLU A 7 5.64 12.45 -3.83
CA GLU A 7 5.08 11.47 -4.77
C GLU A 7 6.12 10.45 -5.23
N ARG A 8 7.33 10.91 -5.61
CA ARG A 8 8.43 10.04 -6.02
C ARG A 8 8.84 9.09 -4.91
N ARG A 9 9.08 9.60 -3.69
CA ARG A 9 9.44 8.78 -2.52
C ARG A 9 8.35 7.78 -2.17
N PHE A 10 7.08 8.17 -2.30
CA PHE A 10 5.96 7.25 -2.07
C PHE A 10 5.93 6.13 -3.10
N ALA A 11 6.06 6.45 -4.40
CA ALA A 11 6.12 5.45 -5.46
C ALA A 11 7.28 4.46 -5.24
N GLU A 12 8.48 4.96 -4.92
CA GLU A 12 9.65 4.13 -4.62
C GLU A 12 9.43 3.24 -3.39
N ALA A 13 8.79 3.75 -2.33
CA ALA A 13 8.48 2.96 -1.15
C ALA A 13 7.45 1.85 -1.44
N VAL A 14 6.48 2.11 -2.33
CA VAL A 14 5.47 1.15 -2.76
C VAL A 14 6.08 0.01 -3.58
N GLU A 15 7.09 0.29 -4.42
CA GLU A 15 7.82 -0.75 -5.16
C GLU A 15 8.59 -1.72 -4.24
N ASN A 16 8.98 -1.25 -3.05
CA ASN A 16 9.66 -2.08 -2.04
C ASN A 16 8.72 -2.97 -1.21
N LEU A 17 7.41 -2.96 -1.50
CA LEU A 17 6.44 -3.87 -0.88
C LEU A 17 6.42 -5.23 -1.58
N GLU A 18 6.01 -6.25 -0.84
CA GLU A 18 5.62 -7.54 -1.43
C GLU A 18 4.51 -7.32 -2.46
N GLU A 19 4.49 -8.10 -3.54
CA GLU A 19 3.57 -7.91 -4.68
C GLU A 19 2.10 -7.78 -4.26
N THR A 20 1.63 -8.66 -3.38
CA THR A 20 0.24 -8.60 -2.88
C THR A 20 -0.03 -7.34 -2.05
N ASP A 21 0.96 -6.90 -1.26
CA ASP A 21 0.83 -5.68 -0.44
C ASP A 21 0.80 -4.42 -1.32
N ARG A 22 1.65 -4.38 -2.36
CA ARG A 22 1.64 -3.33 -3.38
C ARG A 22 0.30 -3.24 -4.07
N GLN A 23 -0.24 -4.36 -4.56
CA GLN A 23 -1.56 -4.39 -5.20
C GLN A 23 -2.67 -3.90 -4.27
N ILE A 24 -2.65 -4.32 -2.99
CA ILE A 24 -3.62 -3.85 -1.99
C ILE A 24 -3.53 -2.34 -1.80
N VAL A 25 -2.32 -1.78 -1.68
CA VAL A 25 -2.12 -0.33 -1.54
C VAL A 25 -2.63 0.41 -2.77
N LEU A 26 -2.32 -0.08 -3.97
CA LEU A 26 -2.75 0.56 -5.22
C LEU A 26 -4.28 0.64 -5.32
N LEU A 27 -4.97 -0.49 -5.11
CA LEU A 27 -6.43 -0.55 -5.15
C LEU A 27 -7.10 0.29 -4.05
N ARG A 28 -6.48 0.39 -2.86
CA ARG A 28 -7.00 1.18 -1.73
C ARG A 28 -6.84 2.68 -1.92
N HIS A 29 -5.69 3.12 -2.44
CA HIS A 29 -5.31 4.53 -2.44
C HIS A 29 -5.58 5.23 -3.76
N PHE A 30 -5.48 4.54 -4.90
CA PHE A 30 -5.73 5.14 -6.21
C PHE A 30 -7.17 4.85 -6.70
N GLU A 31 -7.67 3.64 -6.46
CA GLU A 31 -9.02 3.24 -6.87
C GLU A 31 -10.07 3.38 -5.76
N HIS A 32 -9.68 3.84 -4.57
CA HIS A 32 -10.55 4.05 -3.39
C HIS A 32 -11.41 2.84 -2.98
N MET A 33 -10.95 1.62 -3.28
CA MET A 33 -11.71 0.41 -2.99
C MET A 33 -11.83 0.12 -1.48
N SER A 34 -12.93 -0.52 -1.06
CA SER A 34 -13.03 -1.00 0.32
C SER A 34 -12.17 -2.25 0.55
N THR A 35 -11.93 -2.64 1.81
CA THR A 35 -11.18 -3.87 2.10
C THR A 35 -11.91 -5.11 1.58
N ALA A 36 -13.25 -5.06 1.54
CA ALA A 36 -14.05 -6.14 1.00
C ALA A 36 -13.91 -6.24 -0.52
N ASP A 37 -13.89 -5.11 -1.22
CA ASP A 37 -13.74 -5.08 -2.68
C ASP A 37 -12.33 -5.54 -3.09
N VAL A 38 -11.30 -5.10 -2.35
CA VAL A 38 -9.92 -5.56 -2.57
C VAL A 38 -9.80 -7.06 -2.31
N ALA A 39 -10.43 -7.57 -1.25
CA ALA A 39 -10.44 -9.00 -0.97
C ALA A 39 -11.06 -9.79 -2.14
N LYS A 40 -12.19 -9.32 -2.66
CA LYS A 40 -12.83 -9.92 -3.84
C LYS A 40 -11.95 -9.85 -5.08
N ALA A 41 -11.35 -8.69 -5.37
CA ALA A 41 -10.53 -8.49 -6.55
C ALA A 41 -9.25 -9.34 -6.56
N LEU A 42 -8.67 -9.61 -5.39
CA LEU A 42 -7.42 -10.37 -5.25
C LEU A 42 -7.64 -11.85 -4.84
N GLY A 43 -8.89 -12.32 -4.77
CA GLY A 43 -9.19 -13.70 -4.34
C GLY A 43 -8.80 -13.99 -2.89
N LEU A 44 -8.79 -12.98 -2.03
CA LEU A 44 -8.44 -13.07 -0.61
C LEU A 44 -9.69 -13.11 0.27
N THR A 45 -9.52 -13.55 1.51
CA THR A 45 -10.53 -13.30 2.54
C THR A 45 -10.44 -11.84 3.02
N LYS A 46 -11.57 -11.28 3.48
CA LYS A 46 -11.61 -9.92 4.03
C LYS A 46 -10.60 -9.71 5.19
N PRO A 47 -10.45 -10.66 6.15
CA PRO A 47 -9.40 -10.56 7.17
C PRO A 47 -7.98 -10.57 6.58
N ALA A 48 -7.71 -11.42 5.59
CA ALA A 48 -6.40 -11.50 4.95
C ALA A 48 -6.02 -10.20 4.23
N ALA A 49 -6.96 -9.58 3.50
CA ALA A 49 -6.75 -8.28 2.87
C ALA A 49 -6.52 -7.17 3.91
N GLY A 50 -7.28 -7.17 5.01
CA GLY A 50 -7.11 -6.20 6.10
C GLY A 50 -5.74 -6.29 6.79
N MET A 51 -5.29 -7.50 7.12
CA MET A 51 -3.96 -7.70 7.73
C MET A 51 -2.82 -7.28 6.80
N ARG A 52 -2.92 -7.64 5.52
CA ARG A 52 -1.94 -7.23 4.50
C ARG A 52 -1.88 -5.73 4.32
N TYR A 53 -3.03 -5.05 4.25
CA TYR A 53 -3.08 -3.60 4.21
C TYR A 53 -2.37 -2.97 5.42
N MET A 54 -2.68 -3.44 6.64
CA MET A 54 -2.01 -2.94 7.85
C MET A 54 -0.49 -3.17 7.84
N ARG A 55 -0.04 -4.33 7.33
CA ARG A 55 1.38 -4.63 7.15
C ARG A 55 2.03 -3.68 6.15
N ALA A 56 1.42 -3.49 4.99
CA ALA A 56 1.87 -2.57 3.94
C ALA A 56 2.03 -1.14 4.47
N MET A 57 1.02 -0.63 5.19
CA MET A 57 1.06 0.72 5.76
C MET A 57 2.16 0.89 6.81
N ARG A 58 2.40 -0.13 7.66
CA ARG A 58 3.54 -0.12 8.60
C ARG A 58 4.87 -0.08 7.88
N ARG A 59 5.02 -0.86 6.80
CA ARG A 59 6.26 -0.92 6.02
C ARG A 59 6.53 0.40 5.29
N LEU A 60 5.51 0.96 4.64
CA LEU A 60 5.59 2.28 4.01
C LEU A 60 6.01 3.36 5.02
N ARG A 61 5.45 3.33 6.24
CA ARG A 61 5.84 4.28 7.28
C ARG A 61 7.33 4.19 7.62
N VAL A 62 7.89 2.99 7.73
CA VAL A 62 9.32 2.78 7.98
C VAL A 62 10.15 3.29 6.80
N LEU A 63 9.82 2.86 5.57
CA LEU A 63 10.55 3.24 4.36
C LEU A 63 10.56 4.75 4.11
N LEU A 64 9.45 5.44 4.41
CA LEU A 64 9.36 6.88 4.24
C LEU A 64 10.02 7.66 5.37
N ASN A 65 10.10 7.10 6.58
CA ASN A 65 10.76 7.72 7.72
C ASN A 65 12.28 7.54 7.69
N ASP A 66 12.77 6.37 7.26
CA ASP A 66 14.21 6.07 7.13
C ASP A 66 14.87 6.83 5.96
N ALA A 67 14.09 7.38 5.02
CA ALA A 67 14.55 8.23 3.93
C ALA A 67 14.71 9.72 4.32
N SER A 68 14.90 10.01 5.62
CA SER A 68 15.03 11.37 6.17
C SER A 68 16.38 11.59 6.83
#